data_AF-A0A136IV44-F1
#
_entry.id   AF-A0A136IV44-F1
#
_cell.length_a   1.000
_cell.length_b   1.000
_cell.length_c   1.000
_cell.angle_alpha   90.00
_cell.angle_beta   90.00
_cell.angle_gamma   90.00
#
_symmetry.space_group_name_H-M   'P 1'
#
loop_
_entity.id
_entity.type
_entity.pdbx_description
1 polymer ?
#
loop_
_entity_poly.entity_id
_entity_poly.type
_entity_poly.pdbx_seq_one_letter_code
_entity_poly.pdbx_strand_id
1 'polypeptide(L)'
;MDAALSRWRQLSAFLLNSNRSERTPLLVNEDEVAPQAHQLALALKQFLLFFVSDDRKQAYEHDNHLQQIIMECARLGYILFSQPADFCWVYQSPTGSEARKLVAFPGLEKLRDEAGWHYSEPVVVMAPVLKSRTA
;
A
#
# COMPACT_ATOMS: atom_id res chain seq x y z
N MET A 1 -1.77 -10.23 -13.90
CA MET A 1 -0.55 -9.51 -14.32
C MET A 1 0.17 -10.35 -15.36
N ASP A 2 0.75 -9.68 -16.37
CA ASP A 2 1.58 -10.31 -17.41
C ASP A 2 2.84 -10.94 -16.78
N ALA A 3 3.19 -12.17 -17.18
CA ALA A 3 4.37 -12.87 -16.70
C ALA A 3 5.67 -12.09 -16.97
N ALA A 4 5.72 -11.34 -18.08
CA ALA A 4 6.84 -10.46 -18.40
C ALA A 4 6.99 -9.33 -17.36
N LEU A 5 5.87 -8.75 -16.91
CA LEU A 5 5.88 -7.69 -15.90
C LEU A 5 6.32 -8.21 -14.53
N SER A 6 5.83 -9.38 -14.12
CA SER A 6 6.25 -10.02 -12.88
C SER A 6 7.75 -10.33 -12.90
N ARG A 7 8.27 -10.84 -14.02
CA ARG A 7 9.70 -11.13 -14.18
C ARG A 7 10.55 -9.86 -14.17
N TRP A 8 10.10 -8.81 -14.85
CA TRP A 8 10.73 -7.50 -14.82
C TRP A 8 10.81 -6.97 -13.38
N ARG A 9 9.71 -6.99 -12.63
CA ARG A 9 9.67 -6.55 -11.23
C ARG A 9 10.70 -7.29 -10.37
N GLN A 10 10.71 -8.63 -10.45
CA GLN A 10 11.66 -9.47 -9.71
C GLN A 10 13.12 -9.12 -10.02
N LEU A 11 13.45 -8.96 -11.31
CA LEU A 11 14.81 -8.62 -11.74
C LEU A 11 15.20 -7.21 -11.28
N SER A 12 14.29 -6.24 -11.41
CA SER A 12 14.51 -4.88 -10.94
C SER A 12 14.74 -4.83 -9.44
N ALA A 13 13.90 -5.50 -8.64
CA ALA A 13 14.08 -5.60 -7.19
C ALA A 13 15.42 -6.22 -6.81
N PHE A 14 15.81 -7.31 -7.48
CA PHE A 14 17.11 -7.95 -7.28
C PHE A 14 18.28 -7.01 -7.61
N LEU A 15 18.22 -6.27 -8.72
CA LEU A 15 19.29 -5.38 -9.16
C LEU A 15 19.45 -4.14 -8.28
N LEU A 16 18.34 -3.63 -7.74
CA LEU A 16 18.30 -2.48 -6.83
C LEU A 16 18.78 -2.82 -5.41
N ASN A 17 18.80 -4.10 -5.03
CA ASN A 17 19.27 -4.48 -3.71
C ASN A 17 20.81 -4.37 -3.64
N SER A 18 21.29 -3.57 -2.69
CA SER A 18 22.73 -3.39 -2.41
C SER A 18 23.43 -4.71 -2.07
N ASN A 19 22.71 -5.66 -1.45
CA ASN A 19 23.22 -6.99 -1.12
C ASN A 19 22.39 -8.06 -1.84
N ARG A 20 22.70 -8.28 -3.11
CA ARG A 20 21.95 -9.16 -4.02
C ARG A 20 21.88 -10.63 -3.57
N SER A 21 22.85 -11.08 -2.78
CA SER A 21 22.86 -12.42 -2.17
C SER A 21 21.79 -12.59 -1.09
N GLU A 22 21.43 -11.49 -0.43
CA GLU A 22 20.39 -11.47 0.58
C GLU A 22 19.04 -11.20 -0.09
N ARG A 23 18.10 -12.13 0.05
CA ARG A 23 16.70 -11.92 -0.40
C ARG A 23 15.92 -11.05 0.58
N THR A 24 16.58 -10.03 1.12
CA THR A 24 15.97 -9.05 2.02
C THR A 24 15.13 -8.06 1.21
N PRO A 25 14.04 -7.53 1.79
CA PRO A 25 13.31 -6.44 1.17
C PRO A 25 14.23 -5.23 0.94
N LEU A 26 13.99 -4.49 -0.14
CA LEU A 26 14.63 -3.21 -0.38
C LEU A 26 14.36 -2.27 0.80
N LEU A 27 15.43 -1.64 1.29
CA LEU A 27 15.32 -0.58 2.28
C LEU A 27 14.81 0.69 1.61
N VAL A 28 13.89 1.37 2.29
CA VAL A 28 13.42 2.68 1.84
C VAL A 28 14.58 3.67 1.98
N ASN A 29 14.86 4.40 0.90
CA ASN A 29 15.75 5.55 0.95
C ASN A 29 14.96 6.75 1.50
N GLU A 30 15.02 6.96 2.82
CA GLU A 30 14.25 8.01 3.47
C GLU A 30 14.61 9.41 2.98
N ASP A 31 15.87 9.64 2.60
CA ASP A 31 16.33 10.93 2.09
C ASP A 31 15.68 11.29 0.74
N GLU A 32 15.36 10.28 -0.08
CA GLU A 32 14.67 10.46 -1.36
C GLU A 32 13.14 10.49 -1.19
N VAL A 33 12.60 9.66 -0.30
CA VAL A 33 11.13 9.50 -0.15
C VAL A 33 10.52 10.57 0.74
N ALA A 34 11.20 11.03 1.79
CA ALA A 34 10.70 12.06 2.69
C ALA A 34 10.28 13.38 1.98
N PRO A 35 11.08 13.96 1.05
CA PRO A 35 10.65 15.17 0.35
C PRO A 35 9.43 14.91 -0.55
N GLN A 36 9.34 13.74 -1.18
CA GLN A 36 8.18 13.36 -2.00
C GLN A 36 6.92 13.17 -1.14
N ALA A 37 7.07 12.53 0.02
CA ALA A 37 5.99 12.33 0.97
C ALA A 37 5.46 13.67 1.50
N HIS A 38 6.36 14.60 1.80
CA HIS A 38 6.00 15.96 2.20
C HIS A 38 5.22 16.70 1.10
N GLN A 39 5.71 16.66 -0.15
CA GLN A 39 5.02 17.28 -1.28
C GLN A 39 3.63 16.67 -1.51
N LEU A 40 3.50 15.34 -1.41
CA LEU A 40 2.22 14.66 -1.54
C LEU A 40 1.27 15.02 -0.39
N ALA A 41 1.77 15.12 0.84
CA ALA A 41 0.97 15.55 1.99
C ALA A 41 0.40 16.96 1.78
N LEU A 42 1.21 17.90 1.29
CA LEU A 42 0.76 19.25 0.96
C LEU A 42 -0.32 19.27 -0.13
N ALA A 43 -0.17 18.45 -1.17
CA ALA A 43 -1.17 18.34 -2.23
C ALA A 43 -2.49 17.74 -1.72
N LEU A 44 -2.42 16.65 -0.95
CA LEU A 44 -3.59 15.99 -0.37
C LEU A 44 -4.28 16.84 0.69
N LYS A 45 -3.54 17.66 1.44
CA LYS A 45 -4.09 18.60 2.41
C LYS A 45 -5.17 19.49 1.79
N GLN A 46 -4.94 20.01 0.58
CA GLN A 46 -5.91 20.86 -0.10
C GLN A 46 -7.27 20.15 -0.30
N PHE A 47 -7.23 18.86 -0.59
CA PHE A 47 -8.42 18.04 -0.73
C PHE A 47 -9.03 17.67 0.63
N LEU A 48 -8.19 17.36 1.62
CA LEU A 48 -8.63 16.90 2.94
C LEU A 48 -9.18 18.01 3.84
N LEU A 49 -8.90 19.28 3.55
CA LEU A 49 -9.42 20.44 4.30
C LEU A 49 -10.94 20.40 4.50
N PHE A 50 -11.70 19.86 3.55
CA PHE A 50 -13.17 19.75 3.66
C PHE A 50 -13.66 18.65 4.60
N PHE A 51 -12.77 17.77 5.06
CA PHE A 51 -13.08 16.59 5.87
C PHE A 51 -12.47 16.66 7.28
N VAL A 52 -11.71 17.71 7.60
CA VAL A 52 -10.98 17.87 8.87
C VAL A 52 -11.52 19.09 9.63
N SER A 53 -11.56 19.01 10.96
CA SER A 53 -12.01 20.10 11.84
C SER A 53 -11.05 21.30 11.82
N ASP A 54 -11.58 22.52 11.94
CA ASP A 54 -10.82 23.79 11.87
C ASP A 54 -10.02 24.11 13.17
N ASP A 55 -9.69 23.10 13.98
CA ASP A 55 -8.91 23.29 15.20
C ASP A 55 -7.42 23.42 14.85
N ARG A 56 -6.86 24.62 15.08
CA ARG A 56 -5.48 24.97 14.72
C ARG A 56 -4.43 24.07 15.37
N LYS A 57 -4.69 23.52 16.56
CA LYS A 57 -3.75 22.57 17.20
C LYS A 57 -3.79 21.21 16.50
N GLN A 58 -4.97 20.77 16.06
CA GLN A 58 -5.14 19.52 15.32
C GLN A 58 -4.57 19.61 13.91
N ALA A 59 -4.56 20.80 13.30
CA ALA A 59 -4.05 21.01 11.95
C ALA A 59 -2.56 20.63 11.79
N TYR A 60 -1.70 21.01 12.74
CA TYR A 60 -0.27 20.67 12.68
C TYR A 60 -0.02 19.17 12.89
N GLU A 61 -0.73 18.56 13.83
CA GLU A 61 -0.66 17.11 14.07
C GLU A 61 -1.18 16.33 12.86
N HIS A 62 -2.27 16.79 12.23
CA HIS A 62 -2.80 16.20 11.00
C HIS A 62 -1.79 16.20 9.86
N ASP A 63 -1.09 17.30 9.64
CA ASP A 63 -0.08 17.41 8.57
C ASP A 63 1.07 16.41 8.80
N ASN A 64 1.56 16.34 10.04
CA ASN A 64 2.64 15.40 10.40
C ASN A 64 2.17 13.94 10.26
N HIS A 65 0.97 13.61 10.74
CA HIS A 65 0.41 12.27 10.62
C HIS A 65 0.19 11.87 9.16
N LEU A 66 -0.29 12.78 8.30
CA LEU A 66 -0.48 12.49 6.89
C LEU A 66 0.84 12.14 6.20
N GLN A 67 1.90 12.92 6.47
CA GLN A 67 3.22 12.63 5.95
C GLN A 67 3.74 11.27 6.44
N GLN A 68 3.55 10.95 7.73
CA GLN A 68 3.92 9.64 8.28
C GLN A 68 3.16 8.48 7.62
N ILE A 69 1.86 8.63 7.39
CA ILE A 69 1.06 7.61 6.68
C ILE A 69 1.60 7.39 5.27
N ILE A 70 1.93 8.47 4.55
CA ILE A 70 2.51 8.37 3.20
C ILE A 70 3.86 7.64 3.22
N MET A 71 4.71 7.92 4.22
CA MET A 71 5.98 7.22 4.42
C MET A 71 5.78 5.72 4.68
N GLU A 72 4.80 5.35 5.50
CA GLU A 72 4.46 3.94 5.76
C GLU A 72 3.90 3.26 4.50
N CYS A 73 3.10 3.96 3.69
CA CYS A 73 2.66 3.46 2.40
C CYS A 73 3.84 3.22 1.44
N ALA A 74 4.83 4.11 1.44
CA ALA A 74 6.06 3.91 0.65
C ALA A 74 6.85 2.70 1.14
N ARG A 75 7.02 2.53 2.46
CA ARG A 75 7.65 1.33 3.06
C ARG A 75 6.93 0.06 2.65
N LEU A 76 5.60 0.04 2.73
CA LEU A 76 4.81 -1.08 2.24
C LEU A 76 5.03 -1.35 0.75
N GLY A 77 5.11 -0.30 -0.07
CA GLY A 77 5.42 -0.40 -1.50
C GLY A 77 6.75 -1.07 -1.77
N TYR A 78 7.81 -0.69 -1.05
CA TYR A 78 9.13 -1.31 -1.14
C TYR A 78 9.10 -2.79 -0.73
N ILE A 79 8.39 -3.13 0.34
CA ILE A 79 8.22 -4.51 0.80
C ILE A 79 7.54 -5.35 -0.28
N LEU A 80 6.40 -4.89 -0.81
CA LEU A 80 5.62 -5.60 -1.83
C LEU A 80 6.39 -5.72 -3.15
N PHE A 81 7.08 -4.66 -3.57
CA PHE A 81 7.91 -4.68 -4.78
C PHE A 81 9.04 -5.70 -4.68
N SER A 82 9.62 -5.84 -3.48
CA SER A 82 10.68 -6.80 -3.19
C SER A 82 10.19 -8.24 -3.06
N GLN A 83 8.88 -8.47 -2.98
CA GLN A 83 8.38 -9.83 -2.91
C GLN A 83 8.50 -10.52 -4.27
N PRO A 84 9.07 -11.74 -4.30
CA PRO A 84 9.15 -12.52 -5.53
C PRO A 84 7.77 -12.99 -6.00
N ALA A 85 6.85 -13.24 -5.06
CA ALA A 85 5.48 -13.61 -5.35
C ALA A 85 4.64 -12.44 -5.87
N ASP A 86 3.60 -12.75 -6.64
CA ASP A 86 2.63 -11.75 -7.10
C ASP A 86 1.45 -11.63 -6.15
N PHE A 87 1.03 -10.39 -5.89
CA PHE A 87 -0.10 -10.06 -5.04
C PHE A 87 -1.12 -9.21 -5.78
N CYS A 88 -2.39 -9.34 -5.40
CA CYS A 88 -3.42 -8.40 -5.81
C CYS A 88 -4.28 -7.98 -4.63
N TRP A 89 -4.74 -6.73 -4.70
CA TRP A 89 -5.72 -6.19 -3.78
C TRP A 89 -7.10 -6.65 -4.22
N VAL A 90 -7.88 -7.16 -3.27
CA VAL A 90 -9.26 -7.56 -3.50
C VAL A 90 -10.18 -6.69 -2.67
N TYR A 91 -11.28 -6.25 -3.29
CA TYR A 91 -12.26 -5.38 -2.66
C TYR A 91 -13.58 -6.11 -2.57
N GLN A 92 -14.22 -6.04 -1.41
CA GLN A 92 -15.58 -6.55 -1.29
C GLN A 92 -16.54 -5.56 -1.95
N SER A 93 -17.32 -6.05 -2.91
CA SER A 93 -18.44 -5.26 -3.44
C SER A 93 -19.54 -5.21 -2.37
N PRO A 94 -20.01 -4.02 -1.97
CA PRO A 94 -21.07 -3.92 -0.97
C PRO A 94 -22.38 -4.47 -1.55
N THR A 95 -23.01 -5.42 -0.86
CA THR A 95 -24.30 -6.01 -1.25
C THR A 95 -25.36 -5.76 -0.18
N GLY A 96 -26.56 -5.35 -0.59
CA GLY A 96 -27.71 -5.20 0.33
C GLY A 96 -27.49 -4.15 1.42
N SER A 97 -27.63 -4.55 2.69
CA SER A 97 -27.47 -3.67 3.87
C SER A 97 -26.06 -3.10 4.05
N GLU A 98 -25.06 -3.72 3.43
CA GLU A 98 -23.64 -3.32 3.51
C GLU A 98 -23.32 -2.09 2.65
N ALA A 99 -24.21 -1.69 1.72
CA ALA A 99 -24.05 -0.48 0.90
C ALA A 99 -24.00 0.82 1.73
N ARG A 100 -24.45 0.77 2.99
CA ARG A 100 -24.36 1.90 3.93
C ARG A 100 -23.03 1.96 4.68
N LYS A 101 -22.14 0.97 4.55
CA LYS A 101 -20.79 1.00 5.11
C LYS A 101 -19.90 1.83 4.20
N LEU A 102 -19.30 2.88 4.77
CA LEU A 102 -18.54 3.89 4.01
C LEU A 102 -17.04 3.57 3.91
N VAL A 103 -16.53 2.65 4.74
CA VAL A 103 -15.09 2.36 4.80
C VAL A 103 -14.82 0.93 4.34
N ALA A 104 -14.14 0.79 3.21
CA ALA A 104 -13.69 -0.48 2.67
C ALA A 104 -12.17 -0.64 2.87
N PHE A 105 -11.78 -1.71 3.55
CA PHE A 105 -10.39 -2.13 3.65
C PHE A 105 -10.15 -3.25 2.63
N PRO A 106 -9.19 -3.08 1.71
CA PRO A 106 -8.87 -4.13 0.76
C PRO A 106 -8.31 -5.36 1.47
N GLY A 107 -8.66 -6.53 0.96
CA GLY A 107 -7.95 -7.76 1.24
C GLY A 107 -6.73 -7.90 0.34
N LEU A 108 -5.92 -8.90 0.63
CA LEU A 108 -4.70 -9.22 -0.11
C LEU A 108 -4.70 -10.69 -0.46
N GLU A 109 -4.50 -10.99 -1.73
CA GLU A 109 -4.39 -12.36 -2.24
C GLU A 109 -3.03 -12.55 -2.93
N LYS A 110 -2.50 -13.76 -2.82
CA LYS A 110 -1.27 -14.21 -3.49
C LYS A 110 -1.65 -15.01 -4.73
N LEU A 111 -1.19 -14.56 -5.89
CA LEU A 111 -1.53 -15.12 -7.20
C LEU A 111 -0.49 -16.13 -7.72
N ARG A 112 0.76 -15.93 -7.33
CA ARG A 112 1.89 -16.79 -7.72
C ARG A 112 2.81 -17.04 -6.54
N ASP A 113 3.49 -18.16 -6.56
CA ASP A 113 4.56 -18.47 -5.62
C ASP A 113 5.87 -17.72 -5.94
N GLU A 114 6.88 -17.96 -5.12
CA GLU A 114 8.22 -17.36 -5.23
C GLU A 114 8.97 -17.79 -6.50
N ALA A 115 8.61 -18.93 -7.08
CA ALA A 115 9.17 -19.45 -8.32
C ALA A 115 8.42 -18.94 -9.57
N GLY A 116 7.31 -18.21 -9.37
CA GLY A 116 6.49 -17.64 -10.43
C GLY A 116 5.40 -18.58 -10.95
N TRP A 117 5.16 -19.72 -10.28
CA TRP A 117 4.07 -20.62 -10.62
C TRP A 117 2.76 -20.07 -10.09
N HIS A 118 1.70 -20.22 -10.88
CA HIS A 118 0.37 -19.85 -10.44
C HIS A 118 -0.17 -20.83 -9.41
N TYR A 119 -0.81 -20.31 -8.38
CA TYR A 119 -1.71 -21.13 -7.58
C TYR A 119 -2.96 -21.48 -8.42
N SER A 120 -3.50 -22.67 -8.23
CA SER A 120 -4.75 -23.10 -8.91
C SER A 120 -5.93 -22.20 -8.52
N GLU A 121 -5.94 -21.71 -7.29
CA GLU A 121 -6.81 -20.65 -6.80
C GLU A 121 -5.95 -19.63 -6.03
N PRO A 122 -6.24 -18.31 -6.14
CA PRO A 122 -5.56 -17.29 -5.33
C PRO A 122 -5.58 -17.62 -3.84
N VAL A 123 -4.43 -17.48 -3.17
CA VAL A 123 -4.32 -17.73 -1.73
C VAL A 123 -4.66 -16.45 -0.99
N VAL A 124 -5.74 -16.45 -0.21
CA VAL A 124 -6.14 -15.32 0.62
C VAL A 124 -5.13 -15.14 1.77
N VAL A 125 -4.39 -14.04 1.74
CA VAL A 125 -3.48 -13.63 2.82
C VAL A 125 -4.25 -12.81 3.86
N MET A 126 -5.17 -11.97 3.39
CA MET A 126 -6.05 -11.15 4.22
C MET A 126 -7.39 -10.96 3.52
N ALA A 127 -8.49 -11.21 4.21
CA ALA A 127 -9.83 -10.96 3.66
C ALA A 127 -10.16 -9.46 3.66
N PRO A 128 -10.90 -8.95 2.66
CA PRO A 128 -11.39 -7.58 2.68
C PRO A 128 -12.40 -7.36 3.81
N VAL A 129 -12.47 -6.13 4.33
CA VAL A 129 -13.36 -5.79 5.45
C VAL A 129 -14.14 -4.51 5.15
N LEU A 130 -15.46 -4.58 5.28
CA LEU A 130 -16.33 -3.40 5.27
C LEU A 130 -16.65 -2.97 6.72
N LYS A 131 -16.29 -1.74 7.08
CA LYS A 131 -16.60 -1.15 8.39
C LYS A 131 -17.61 -0.01 8.28
N SER A 132 -18.54 0.04 9.22
CA SER A 132 -19.39 1.22 9.44
C SER A 132 -18.57 2.32 10.11
N ARG A 133 -18.88 3.60 9.82
CA ARG A 133 -18.36 4.74 10.58
C ARG A 133 -18.94 4.64 12.00
N THR A 134 -18.17 4.12 12.95
CA THR A 134 -18.49 4.27 14.37
C THR A 134 -18.27 5.73 14.74
N ALA A 135 -19.32 6.36 15.25
CA ALA A 135 -19.30 7.70 15.83
C ALA A 135 -18.51 7.71 17.14
#